data_AF-A0A9P6ZGT2-F1
#
_entry.id   AF-A0A9P6ZGT2-F1
#
_cell.length_a   1.000
_cell.length_b   1.000
_cell.length_c   1.000
_cell.angle_alpha   90.00
_cell.angle_beta   90.00
_cell.angle_gamma   90.00
#
_symmetry.space_group_name_H-M   'P 1'
#
loop_
_entity.id
_entity.type
_entity.pdbx_description
1 polymer ?
#
loop_
_entity_poly.entity_id
_entity_poly.type
_entity_poly.pdbx_seq_one_letter_code
_entity_poly.pdbx_strand_id
1 'polypeptide(L)'
;ISKTRFANIHWSAASLQRCLPAMQAIVSNPSLGIDGRNHLFEANTTDSLMFQVALAKLVAITGPYAKAIQCLESAHTTCADVYLYWLAIVAQMEQLLRGNTIRLREETKLAIRAITNARFNQMINDAPNDPYNGIFLAPR
;
A
#
# COMPACT_ATOMS: atom_id res chain seq x y z
N ILE A 1 10.64 19.15 0.14
CA ILE A 1 10.24 17.84 -0.45
C ILE A 1 11.45 16.91 -0.40
N SER A 2 11.54 16.08 0.65
CA SER A 2 12.70 15.22 0.96
C SER A 2 12.57 13.82 0.34
N LYS A 3 13.67 13.06 0.36
CA LYS A 3 14.08 11.96 -0.54
C LYS A 3 13.50 10.56 -0.26
N THR A 4 12.31 10.40 0.31
CA THR A 4 11.68 9.07 0.44
C THR A 4 10.32 9.05 -0.24
N ARG A 5 10.32 8.57 -1.50
CA ARG A 5 9.22 8.75 -2.47
C ARG A 5 8.46 7.46 -2.81
N PHE A 6 8.84 6.32 -2.24
CA PHE A 6 8.33 5.02 -2.70
C PHE A 6 6.93 4.67 -2.17
N ALA A 7 6.54 5.22 -1.00
CA ALA A 7 5.25 4.94 -0.35
C ALA A 7 4.25 6.10 -0.40
N ASN A 8 4.60 7.24 -1.03
CA ASN A 8 3.77 8.45 -1.00
C ASN A 8 2.34 8.21 -1.52
N ILE A 9 2.19 7.37 -2.54
CA ILE A 9 0.87 7.07 -3.10
C ILE A 9 -0.03 6.39 -2.06
N HIS A 10 0.53 5.53 -1.21
CA HIS A 10 -0.19 4.86 -0.14
C HIS A 10 -0.63 5.88 0.92
N TRP A 11 0.30 6.71 1.41
CA TRP A 11 0.00 7.69 2.45
C TRP A 11 -1.00 8.75 1.99
N SER A 12 -0.88 9.22 0.75
CA SER A 12 -1.87 10.11 0.13
C SER A 12 -3.23 9.45 0.00
N ALA A 13 -3.29 8.20 -0.50
CA ALA A 13 -4.55 7.46 -0.62
C ALA A 13 -5.21 7.19 0.74
N ALA A 14 -4.44 6.79 1.75
CA ALA A 14 -4.94 6.57 3.11
C ALA A 14 -5.40 7.87 3.78
N SER A 15 -4.77 9.00 3.47
CA SER A 15 -5.20 10.32 3.96
C SER A 15 -6.48 10.77 3.27
N LEU A 16 -6.58 10.57 1.95
CA LEU A 16 -7.79 10.82 1.19
C LEU A 16 -8.96 9.97 1.69
N GLN A 17 -8.73 8.68 1.95
CA GLN A 17 -9.76 7.77 2.47
C GLN A 17 -10.31 8.24 3.82
N ARG A 18 -9.44 8.72 4.73
CA ARG A 18 -9.83 9.26 6.04
C ARG A 18 -10.58 10.58 5.92
N CYS A 19 -10.18 11.45 4.99
CA CYS A 19 -10.79 12.76 4.80
C CYS A 19 -12.02 12.75 3.89
N LEU A 20 -12.34 11.62 3.26
CA LEU A 20 -13.41 11.53 2.27
C LEU A 20 -14.79 11.99 2.78
N PRO A 21 -15.24 11.64 4.00
CA PRO A 21 -16.53 12.10 4.50
C PRO A 21 -16.60 13.63 4.62
N ALA A 22 -15.48 14.26 5.01
CA ALA A 22 -15.39 15.72 5.09
C ALA A 22 -15.43 16.36 3.69
N MET A 23 -14.73 15.77 2.72
CA MET A 23 -14.78 16.23 1.33
C MET A 23 -16.20 16.11 0.75
N GLN A 24 -16.89 15.00 1.02
CA GLN A 24 -18.28 14.80 0.62
C GLN A 24 -19.22 15.81 1.27
N ALA A 25 -19.05 16.14 2.55
CA ALA A 25 -19.83 17.16 3.23
C ALA A 25 -19.64 18.56 2.62
N ILE A 26 -18.40 18.90 2.24
CA ILE A 26 -18.06 20.16 1.58
C ILE A 26 -18.70 20.23 0.19
N VAL A 27 -18.55 19.19 -0.62
CA VAL A 27 -19.07 19.13 -2.00
C VAL A 27 -20.60 19.13 -2.03
N SER A 28 -21.23 18.51 -1.04
CA SER A 28 -22.69 18.45 -0.92
C SER A 28 -23.30 19.74 -0.37
N ASN A 29 -22.51 20.70 0.11
CA ASN A 29 -23.02 21.96 0.64
C ASN A 29 -23.04 23.06 -0.46
N PRO A 30 -24.22 23.40 -1.02
CA PRO A 30 -24.33 24.43 -2.04
C PRO A 30 -23.99 25.84 -1.51
N SER A 31 -24.09 26.10 -0.20
CA SER A 31 -23.85 27.42 0.39
C SER A 31 -22.38 27.85 0.35
N LEU A 32 -21.45 26.92 0.11
CA LEU A 32 -20.02 27.21 0.07
C LEU A 32 -19.58 27.82 -1.27
N GLY A 33 -20.45 27.86 -2.29
CA GLY A 33 -20.14 28.49 -3.58
C GLY A 33 -18.94 27.88 -4.29
N ILE A 34 -18.61 26.61 -4.04
CA ILE A 34 -17.46 25.93 -4.64
C ILE A 34 -17.81 25.55 -6.08
N ASP A 35 -17.09 26.14 -7.03
CA ASP A 35 -17.11 25.81 -8.45
C ASP A 35 -16.15 24.65 -8.77
N GLY A 36 -16.45 23.88 -9.83
CA GLY A 36 -15.57 22.80 -10.28
C GLY A 36 -15.55 21.54 -9.40
N ARG A 37 -16.70 21.15 -8.85
CA ARG A 37 -16.84 19.95 -8.00
C ARG A 37 -16.53 18.70 -8.80
N ASN A 38 -15.73 17.82 -8.21
CA ASN A 38 -15.46 16.50 -8.79
C ASN A 38 -16.58 15.52 -8.35
N HIS A 39 -17.28 14.95 -9.32
CA HIS A 39 -18.38 13.99 -9.13
C HIS A 39 -17.99 12.78 -8.25
N LEU A 40 -16.70 12.42 -8.18
CA LEU A 40 -16.20 11.34 -7.32
C LEU A 40 -16.37 11.64 -5.81
N PHE A 41 -16.48 12.92 -5.45
CA PHE A 41 -16.68 13.38 -4.08
C PHE A 41 -18.14 13.74 -3.77
N GLU A 42 -19.07 13.52 -4.70
CA GLU A 42 -20.49 13.70 -4.44
C GLU A 42 -21.02 12.52 -3.61
N ALA A 43 -21.67 12.81 -2.48
CA ALA A 43 -22.21 11.77 -1.62
C ALA A 43 -23.33 10.98 -2.33
N ASN A 44 -23.43 9.69 -2.02
CA ASN A 44 -24.50 8.80 -2.49
C ASN A 44 -24.60 8.61 -4.01
N THR A 45 -23.53 8.87 -4.76
CA THR A 45 -23.45 8.54 -6.19
C THR A 45 -22.77 7.18 -6.42
N THR A 46 -23.13 6.52 -7.52
CA THR A 46 -22.49 5.26 -7.94
C THR A 46 -20.99 5.45 -8.16
N ASP A 47 -20.60 6.57 -8.76
CA ASP A 47 -19.19 6.89 -9.03
C ASP A 47 -18.39 7.11 -7.75
N SER A 48 -18.97 7.78 -6.75
CA SER A 48 -18.33 7.94 -5.44
C SER A 48 -18.18 6.61 -4.71
N LEU A 49 -19.17 5.72 -4.79
CA LEU A 49 -19.07 4.37 -4.22
C LEU A 49 -17.98 3.55 -4.91
N MET A 50 -17.92 3.55 -6.26
CA MET A 50 -16.89 2.84 -7.01
C MET A 50 -15.49 3.40 -6.73
N PHE A 51 -15.37 4.73 -6.60
CA PHE A 51 -14.15 5.39 -6.18
C PHE A 51 -13.70 4.94 -4.79
N GLN A 52 -14.61 4.89 -3.81
CA GLN A 52 -14.31 4.39 -2.46
C GLN A 52 -13.80 2.96 -2.46
N VAL A 53 -14.44 2.09 -3.25
CA VAL A 53 -14.02 0.69 -3.41
C VAL A 53 -12.62 0.60 -4.05
N ALA A 54 -12.35 1.40 -5.09
CA ALA A 54 -11.04 1.45 -5.73
C ALA A 54 -9.95 1.99 -4.80
N LEU A 55 -10.26 3.03 -4.02
CA LEU A 55 -9.36 3.62 -3.03
C LEU A 55 -9.03 2.62 -1.92
N ALA A 56 -10.03 1.91 -1.40
CA ALA A 56 -9.84 0.86 -0.40
C ALA A 56 -8.94 -0.28 -0.91
N LYS A 57 -9.16 -0.72 -2.17
CA LYS A 57 -8.30 -1.70 -2.85
C LYS A 57 -6.84 -1.23 -2.90
N LEU A 58 -6.62 0.00 -3.34
CA LEU A 58 -5.28 0.58 -3.47
C LEU A 58 -4.57 0.66 -2.11
N VAL A 59 -5.24 1.21 -1.09
CA VAL A 59 -4.68 1.34 0.27
C VAL A 59 -4.28 -0.01 0.83
N ALA A 60 -5.12 -1.03 0.68
CA ALA A 60 -4.84 -2.33 1.25
C ALA A 60 -3.72 -3.10 0.52
N ILE A 61 -3.68 -3.06 -0.82
CA ILE A 61 -2.60 -3.71 -1.60
C ILE A 61 -1.25 -3.04 -1.32
N THR A 62 -1.22 -1.72 -1.21
CA THR A 62 0.03 -0.97 -1.00
C THR A 62 0.49 -0.92 0.45
N GLY A 63 -0.43 -1.14 1.41
CA GLY A 63 -0.18 -0.97 2.84
C GLY A 63 0.98 -1.79 3.40
N PRO A 64 1.06 -3.11 3.14
CA PRO A 64 2.16 -3.92 3.66
C PRO A 64 3.54 -3.43 3.19
N TYR A 65 3.65 -3.02 1.93
CA TYR A 65 4.90 -2.44 1.40
C TYR A 65 5.21 -1.08 2.00
N ALA A 66 4.21 -0.19 2.08
CA ALA A 66 4.40 1.15 2.62
C ALA A 66 4.86 1.14 4.08
N LYS A 67 4.28 0.26 4.89
CA LYS A 67 4.68 0.05 6.29
C LYS A 67 6.09 -0.52 6.40
N ALA A 68 6.43 -1.53 5.61
CA ALA A 68 7.77 -2.09 5.59
C ALA A 68 8.83 -1.04 5.19
N ILE A 69 8.57 -0.24 4.15
CA ILE A 69 9.44 0.87 3.75
C ILE A 69 9.63 1.85 4.90
N GLN A 70 8.55 2.26 5.57
CA GLN A 70 8.64 3.16 6.72
C GLN A 70 9.47 2.56 7.87
N CYS A 71 9.35 1.26 8.13
CA CYS A 71 10.17 0.59 9.15
C CYS A 71 11.65 0.53 8.76
N LEU A 72 11.95 0.30 7.47
CA LEU A 72 13.32 0.28 6.94
C LEU A 72 14.02 1.64 6.96
N GLU A 73 13.26 2.74 7.01
CA GLU A 73 13.80 4.09 7.20
C GLU A 73 14.31 4.34 8.62
N SER A 74 14.09 3.41 9.56
CA SER A 74 14.65 3.47 10.91
C SER A 74 16.18 3.39 10.88
N ALA A 75 16.83 4.23 11.70
CA ALA A 75 18.29 4.25 11.85
C ALA A 75 18.88 2.95 12.40
N HIS A 76 18.06 2.09 12.99
CA HIS A 76 18.47 0.82 13.61
C HIS A 76 18.15 -0.41 12.76
N THR A 77 17.77 -0.23 11.50
CA THR A 77 17.43 -1.35 10.60
C THR A 77 18.65 -2.20 10.27
N THR A 78 18.54 -3.51 10.47
CA THR A 78 19.55 -4.51 10.11
C THR A 78 19.15 -5.31 8.86
N CYS A 79 20.08 -6.10 8.31
CA CYS A 79 19.74 -7.02 7.21
C CYS A 79 18.71 -8.08 7.63
N ALA A 80 18.71 -8.51 8.90
CA ALA A 80 17.71 -9.43 9.43
C ALA A 80 16.30 -8.82 9.43
N ASP A 81 16.18 -7.52 9.74
CA ASP A 81 14.91 -6.80 9.67
C ASP A 81 14.38 -6.71 8.24
N VAL A 82 15.25 -6.51 7.25
CA VAL A 82 14.87 -6.51 5.82
C VAL A 82 14.19 -7.83 5.44
N TYR A 83 14.79 -8.96 5.82
CA TYR A 83 14.22 -10.27 5.53
C TYR A 83 12.93 -10.51 6.30
N LEU A 84 12.87 -10.13 7.58
CA LEU A 84 11.66 -10.23 8.40
C LEU A 84 10.50 -9.43 7.79
N TYR A 85 10.76 -8.21 7.32
CA TYR A 85 9.74 -7.39 6.66
C TYR A 85 9.28 -8.00 5.33
N TRP A 86 10.16 -8.64 4.57
CA TRP A 86 9.75 -9.41 3.38
C TRP A 86 8.79 -10.55 3.72
N LEU A 87 9.09 -11.33 4.75
CA LEU A 87 8.19 -12.39 5.23
C LEU A 87 6.84 -11.82 5.66
N ALA A 88 6.86 -10.70 6.41
CA ALA A 88 5.64 -10.02 6.85
C ALA A 88 4.81 -9.48 5.67
N ILE A 89 5.45 -8.95 4.62
CA ILE A 89 4.80 -8.52 3.39
C ILE A 89 4.13 -9.71 2.70
N VAL A 90 4.87 -10.80 2.46
CA VAL A 90 4.36 -11.97 1.74
C VAL A 90 3.21 -12.63 2.50
N ALA A 91 3.32 -12.75 3.83
CA ALA A 91 2.24 -13.28 4.67
C ALA A 91 0.97 -12.42 4.57
N GLN A 92 1.09 -11.10 4.67
CA GLN A 92 -0.05 -10.19 4.53
C GLN A 92 -0.65 -10.20 3.12
N MET A 93 0.19 -10.24 2.08
CA MET A 93 -0.26 -10.35 0.69
C MET A 93 -1.03 -11.66 0.48
N GLU A 94 -0.53 -12.78 0.98
CA GLU A 94 -1.21 -14.06 0.80
C GLU A 94 -2.56 -14.09 1.53
N GLN A 95 -2.65 -13.54 2.74
CA GLN A 95 -3.92 -13.36 3.43
C GLN A 95 -4.89 -12.46 2.64
N LEU A 96 -4.41 -11.35 2.10
CA LEU A 96 -5.22 -10.40 1.32
C LEU A 96 -5.72 -11.02 0.01
N LEU A 97 -4.88 -11.79 -0.68
CA LEU A 97 -5.19 -12.37 -1.99
C LEU A 97 -6.03 -13.66 -1.90
N ARG A 98 -5.89 -14.44 -0.82
CA ARG A 98 -6.75 -15.59 -0.51
C ARG A 98 -8.09 -15.17 0.10
N GLY A 99 -8.09 -14.10 0.89
CA GLY A 99 -9.27 -13.61 1.56
C GLY A 99 -10.32 -13.02 0.61
N ASN A 100 -11.54 -12.89 1.12
CA ASN A 100 -12.63 -12.18 0.44
C ASN A 100 -12.75 -10.72 0.86
N THR A 101 -11.79 -10.21 1.64
CA THR A 101 -11.77 -8.83 2.15
C THR A 101 -11.74 -7.82 1.01
N ILE A 102 -11.10 -8.17 -0.11
CA ILE A 102 -10.97 -7.31 -1.28
C ILE A 102 -11.16 -8.11 -2.55
N ARG A 103 -12.24 -7.83 -3.28
CA ARG A 103 -12.50 -8.46 -4.58
C ARG A 103 -11.59 -7.87 -5.66
N LEU A 104 -10.56 -8.62 -6.02
CA LEU A 104 -9.65 -8.35 -7.14
C LEU A 104 -9.89 -9.37 -8.25
N ARG A 105 -9.69 -8.94 -9.50
CA ARG A 105 -9.67 -9.86 -10.65
C ARG A 105 -8.47 -10.80 -10.52
N GLU A 106 -8.62 -12.06 -10.92
CA GLU A 106 -7.54 -13.06 -10.81
C GLU A 106 -6.26 -12.62 -11.55
N GLU A 107 -6.40 -12.01 -12.73
CA GLU A 107 -5.27 -11.40 -13.46
C GLU A 107 -4.49 -10.37 -12.62
N THR A 108 -5.20 -9.56 -11.83
CA THR A 108 -4.59 -8.55 -10.95
C THR A 108 -3.89 -9.23 -9.77
N LYS A 109 -4.47 -10.29 -9.20
CA LYS A 109 -3.82 -11.05 -8.12
C LYS A 109 -2.53 -11.71 -8.61
N LEU A 110 -2.54 -12.28 -9.81
CA LEU A 110 -1.36 -12.87 -10.44
C LEU A 110 -0.28 -11.82 -10.71
N ALA A 111 -0.65 -10.65 -11.23
CA ALA A 111 0.27 -9.54 -11.44
C ALA A 111 0.91 -9.06 -10.13
N ILE A 112 0.12 -8.91 -9.05
CA ILE A 112 0.64 -8.55 -7.72
C ILE A 112 1.66 -9.59 -7.26
N ARG A 113 1.32 -10.89 -7.29
CA ARG A 113 2.25 -11.97 -6.91
C ARG A 113 3.53 -11.96 -7.73
N ALA A 114 3.41 -11.78 -9.05
CA ALA A 114 4.57 -11.71 -9.94
C ALA A 114 5.50 -10.55 -9.57
N ILE A 115 4.95 -9.36 -9.30
CA ILE A 115 5.71 -8.19 -8.86
C ILE A 115 6.37 -8.45 -7.49
N THR A 116 5.63 -9.00 -6.52
CA THR A 116 6.17 -9.32 -5.18
C THR A 116 7.35 -10.27 -5.29
N ASN A 117 7.21 -11.36 -6.04
CA ASN A 117 8.25 -12.38 -6.19
C ASN A 117 9.46 -11.83 -6.96
N ALA A 118 9.23 -11.05 -8.02
CA ALA A 118 10.33 -10.42 -8.76
C ALA A 118 11.16 -9.49 -7.87
N ARG A 119 10.51 -8.71 -7.00
CA ARG A 119 11.21 -7.82 -6.05
C ARG A 119 11.89 -8.58 -4.92
N PHE A 120 11.26 -9.65 -4.42
CA PHE A 120 11.90 -10.54 -3.45
C PHE A 120 13.16 -11.17 -4.02
N ASN A 121 13.11 -11.72 -5.25
CA ASN A 121 14.28 -12.32 -5.89
C ASN A 121 15.39 -11.29 -6.08
N GLN A 122 15.09 -10.11 -6.63
CA GLN A 122 16.07 -9.04 -6.78
C GLN A 122 16.73 -8.61 -5.47
N MET A 123 15.96 -8.59 -4.38
CA MET A 123 16.45 -8.08 -3.10
C MET A 123 17.15 -9.14 -2.27
N ILE A 124 16.74 -10.42 -2.36
CA ILE A 124 17.20 -11.51 -1.49
C ILE A 124 18.01 -12.54 -2.28
N ASN A 125 17.40 -13.20 -3.27
CA ASN A 125 17.99 -14.36 -3.95
C ASN A 125 19.12 -13.98 -4.92
N ASP A 126 18.98 -12.84 -5.59
CA ASP A 126 19.89 -12.35 -6.64
C ASP A 126 20.74 -11.16 -6.13
N ALA A 127 20.86 -11.01 -4.80
CA ALA A 127 21.57 -9.88 -4.22
C ALA A 127 23.09 -9.98 -4.49
N PRO A 128 23.73 -8.94 -5.05
CA PRO A 128 25.10 -9.04 -5.60
C PRO A 128 26.19 -9.39 -4.59
N ASN A 129 25.95 -9.21 -3.28
CA ASN A 129 26.91 -9.50 -2.20
C ASN A 129 26.36 -10.49 -1.15
N ASP A 130 25.23 -11.14 -1.42
CA ASP A 130 24.52 -12.05 -0.51
C ASP A 130 24.64 -11.68 0.99
N PRO A 131 24.17 -10.48 1.40
CA PRO A 131 24.25 -10.04 2.80
C PRO A 131 23.34 -10.87 3.73
N TYR A 132 22.55 -11.79 3.17
CA TYR A 132 21.53 -12.56 3.89
C TYR A 132 22.02 -13.93 4.34
N ASN A 133 23.18 -14.41 3.87
CA ASN A 133 23.85 -15.59 4.44
C ASN A 133 24.14 -15.47 5.95
N GLY A 134 24.34 -14.24 6.46
CA GLY A 134 24.55 -13.96 7.88
C GLY A 134 23.29 -13.93 8.74
N ILE A 135 22.07 -13.93 8.15
CA ILE A 135 20.81 -13.93 8.91
C ILE A 135 20.67 -15.20 9.76
N PHE A 136 21.21 -16.32 9.28
CA PHE A 136 21.23 -17.57 10.04
C PHE A 136 22.16 -17.53 11.27
N LEU A 137 23.00 -16.50 11.40
CA LEU A 137 24.00 -16.36 12.46
C LEU A 137 23.73 -15.20 13.43
N ALA A 138 22.70 -14.38 13.19
CA ALA A 138 22.36 -13.27 14.08
C ALA A 138 21.63 -13.80 15.34
N PRO A 139 22.15 -13.59 16.57
CA PRO A 139 21.42 -13.93 17.78
C PRO A 139 20.25 -12.95 17.95
N ARG A 140 19.10 -13.49 18.34
CA ARG A 140 17.93 -12.68 18.74
C ARG A 140 18.14 -12.04 20.10
#